data_AF-R0KWV3-F1
#
_entry.id   AF-R0KWV3-F1
#
_cell.length_a   1.000
_cell.length_b   1.000
_cell.length_c   1.000
_cell.angle_alpha   90.00
_cell.angle_beta   90.00
_cell.angle_gamma   90.00
#
_symmetry.space_group_name_H-M   'P 1'
#
loop_
_entity.id
_entity.type
_entity.pdbx_description
1 polymer ?
#
loop_
_entity_poly.entity_id
_entity_poly.type
_entity_poly.pdbx_seq_one_letter_code
_entity_poly.pdbx_strand_id
1 'polypeptide(L)' 'MLYLIGAGLHSYKDLSLKSIGILKKCDKIYYENYTSLQQVSIKELENFLNQEIIICD' A
#
# COMPACT_ATOMS: atom_id res chain seq x y z
N MET A 1 13.37 -0.78 -9.01
CA MET A 1 13.75 -1.58 -7.82
C MET A 1 12.51 -2.28 -7.32
N LEU A 2 12.60 -3.53 -6.86
CA LEU A 2 11.46 -4.24 -6.26
C LEU A 2 11.51 -4.09 -4.74
N TYR A 3 10.40 -3.63 -4.14
CA TYR A 3 10.23 -3.57 -2.70
C TYR A 3 9.05 -4.45 -2.30
N LEU A 4 9.28 -5.37 -1.35
CA LEU A 4 8.21 -6.09 -0.67
C LEU A 4 7.94 -5.38 0.66
N ILE A 5 6.75 -4.79 0.79
CA ILE A 5 6.38 -3.93 1.91
C ILE A 5 5.21 -4.58 2.65
N GLY A 6 5.37 -4.81 3.94
CA GLY A 6 4.25 -5.23 4.80
C GLY A 6 3.25 -4.08 4.97
N ALA A 7 1.97 -4.34 4.70
CA ALA A 7 0.88 -3.37 4.78
C ALA A 7 0.40 -3.06 6.21
N GLY A 8 0.77 -3.90 7.19
CA GLY A 8 0.25 -3.84 8.55
C GLY A 8 -0.92 -4.81 8.76
N LEU A 9 -1.82 -4.49 9.70
CA LEU A 9 -2.92 -5.40 10.07
C LEU A 9 -4.30 -4.75 9.89
N HIS A 10 -4.43 -3.45 10.08
CA HIS A 10 -5.74 -2.79 10.20
C HIS A 10 -5.95 -1.63 9.23
N SER A 11 -4.95 -0.76 9.05
CA SER A 11 -5.10 0.48 8.29
C SER A 11 -3.80 0.86 7.59
N TYR A 12 -3.88 1.73 6.56
CA TYR A 12 -2.71 2.36 5.96
C TYR A 12 -1.80 3.08 6.97
N LYS A 13 -2.34 3.44 8.14
CA LYS A 13 -1.58 4.05 9.25
C LYS A 13 -0.57 3.10 9.90
N ASP A 14 -0.71 1.79 9.69
CA ASP A 14 0.23 0.78 10.17
C ASP A 14 1.50 0.71 9.31
N LEU A 15 1.49 1.35 8.13
CA LEU A 15 2.68 1.46 7.28
C LEU A 15 3.77 2.24 8.00
N SER A 16 4.99 1.67 7.99
CA SER A 16 6.16 2.38 8.50
C SER A 16 6.42 3.67 7.72
N LEU A 17 6.99 4.68 8.37
CA LEU A 17 7.38 5.94 7.70
C LEU A 17 8.32 5.69 6.50
N LYS A 18 9.18 4.68 6.61
CA LYS A 18 10.08 4.27 5.52
C LYS A 18 9.28 3.72 4.32
N SER A 19 8.27 2.89 4.58
CA SER A 19 7.38 2.36 3.55
C SER A 19 6.67 3.48 2.80
N ILE A 20 6.10 4.44 3.53
CA ILE A 20 5.40 5.60 2.93
C ILE A 20 6.35 6.40 2.04
N GLY A 21 7.57 6.65 2.50
CA GLY A 21 8.59 7.37 1.71
C GLY A 21 9.04 6.63 0.45
N ILE A 22 9.04 5.29 0.47
CA ILE A 22 9.32 4.46 -0.70
C ILE A 22 8.14 4.49 -1.68
N LEU A 23 6.93 4.23 -1.19
CA LEU A 23 5.72 4.18 -2.01
C LEU A 23 5.53 5.48 -2.79
N LYS A 24 5.72 6.65 -2.17
CA LYS A 24 5.64 7.96 -2.84
C LYS A 24 6.63 8.18 -3.98
N LYS A 25 7.66 7.34 -4.12
CA LYS A 25 8.70 7.43 -5.15
C LYS A 25 8.62 6.29 -6.17
N CYS A 26 7.72 5.33 -5.98
CA CYS A 26 7.58 4.21 -6.88
C CYS A 26 6.84 4.66 -8.16
N ASP A 27 7.25 4.10 -9.30
CA ASP A 27 6.55 4.31 -10.58
C ASP A 27 5.28 3.46 -10.66
N LYS A 28 5.25 2.34 -9.93
CA LYS A 28 4.14 1.38 -9.88
C LYS A 28 4.00 0.83 -8.46
N ILE A 29 2.77 0.79 -7.98
CA ILE A 29 2.41 0.16 -6.71
C ILE A 29 1.41 -0.95 -6.99
N TYR A 30 1.70 -2.12 -6.45
CA TYR A 30 0.81 -3.29 -6.49
C TYR A 30 0.40 -3.63 -5.07
N TYR A 31 -0.88 -3.97 -4.88
CA TYR A 31 -1.42 -4.34 -3.59
C TYR A 31 -2.16 -5.67 -3.71
N GLU A 32 -1.77 -6.64 -2.89
CA GLU A 32 -2.47 -7.91 -2.77
C GLU A 32 -3.52 -7.81 -1.66
N ASN A 33 -4.68 -8.42 -1.88
CA ASN A 33 -5.80 -8.42 -0.93
C ASN A 33 -6.35 -9.83 -0.64
N TYR A 34 -5.69 -10.90 -1.10
CA TYR A 34 -6.18 -12.27 -0.96
C TYR A 34 -5.58 -13.00 0.25
N THR A 35 -4.42 -12.58 0.74
CA THR A 35 -3.78 -13.26 1.89
C THR A 35 -4.31 -12.80 3.24
N SER A 36 -4.95 -11.62 3.29
CA SER A 36 -5.44 -11.02 4.52
C SER A 36 -6.75 -10.27 4.30
N LEU A 37 -7.72 -10.51 5.20
CA LEU A 37 -8.98 -9.74 5.29
C LEU A 37 -8.71 -8.36 5.90
N GLN A 38 -7.85 -7.56 5.27
CA GLN A 38 -7.62 -6.19 5.67
C GLN A 38 -8.84 -5.35 5.28
N GLN A 39 -9.46 -4.69 6.25
CA GLN A 39 -10.47 -3.65 6.00
C GLN A 39 -9.82 -2.33 5.55
N VAL A 40 -8.79 -2.42 4.71
CA VAL A 40 -8.10 -1.26 4.18
C VAL A 40 -8.88 -0.76 2.98
N SER A 41 -9.34 0.48 3.06
CA SER A 41 -9.84 1.18 1.89
C SER A 41 -8.65 1.53 1.00
N ILE A 42 -8.48 0.78 -0.09
CA ILE A 42 -7.41 1.04 -1.08
C ILE A 42 -7.51 2.48 -1.60
N LYS A 43 -8.74 2.98 -1.79
CA LYS A 43 -8.99 4.35 -2.21
C LYS A 43 -8.49 5.39 -1.21
N GLU A 44 -8.58 5.13 0.09
CA GLU A 44 -7.99 6.01 1.11
C GLU A 44 -6.46 6.01 1.05
N LEU A 45 -5.86 4.83 0.82
CA LEU A 45 -4.41 4.69 0.67
C LEU A 45 -3.91 5.41 -0.59
N GLU A 46 -4.60 5.28 -1.73
CA GLU A 46 -4.29 6.01 -2.97
C GLU A 46 -4.33 7.53 -2.76
N ASN A 47 -5.41 8.02 -2.14
CA ASN A 47 -5.54 9.45 -1.82
C ASN A 47 -4.44 9.94 -0.87
N PHE A 48 -4.08 9.13 0.13
CA PHE A 48 -3.03 9.46 1.09
C PHE A 48 -1.62 9.51 0.46
N LEU A 49 -1.33 8.56 -0.45
CA LEU A 49 -0.05 8.51 -1.16
C LEU A 49 0.02 9.47 -2.35
N ASN A 50 -1.14 9.91 -2.85
CA ASN A 50 -1.29 10.59 -4.13
C ASN A 50 -0.67 9.77 -5.28
N GLN A 51 -0.93 8.46 -5.27
CA GLN A 51 -0.47 7.50 -6.26
C GLN A 51 -1.57 6.45 -6.52
N GLU A 52 -1.61 5.96 -7.76
CA GLU A 52 -2.50 4.89 -8.19
C GLU A 52 -1.98 3.52 -7.69
N ILE A 53 -2.89 2.66 -7.24
CA ILE A 53 -2.59 1.34 -6.73
C ILE A 53 -3.28 0.29 -7.59
N ILE A 54 -2.48 -0.62 -8.14
CA ILE A 54 -2.96 -1.74 -8.93
C ILE A 54 -3.28 -2.88 -7.98
N ILE A 55 -4.56 -3.26 -7.91
CA ILE A 55 -4.98 -4.46 -7.17
C ILE A 55 -4.54 -5.68 -7.98
N CYS A 56 -3.82 -6.59 -7.31
CA CYS A 56 -3.47 -7.89 -7.87
C CYS A 56 -4.46 -8.93 -7.36
N ASP A 57 -5.23 -9.51 -8.28
CA ASP A 57 -6.06 -10.70 -8.05
C ASP A 57 -5.22 -11.98 -7.94
#